data_AF-A0A0F8TYA6-F1
#
_entry.id   AF-A0A0F8TYA6-F1
#
_cell.length_a   1.000
_cell.length_b   1.000
_cell.length_c   1.000
_cell.angle_alpha   90.00
_cell.angle_beta   90.00
_cell.angle_gamma   90.00
#
_symmetry.space_group_name_H-M   'P 1'
#
loop_
_entity.id
_entity.type
_entity.pdbx_description
1 polymer ?
#
loop_
_entity_poly.entity_id
_entity_poly.type
_entity_poly.pdbx_seq_one_letter_code
_entity_poly.pdbx_strand_id
1 'polypeptide(L)'
;MNLNALGRRDGAEEFLTLLQNPFKSAVSFQTNAVWASLATSAGLSVLLAVLFSLFRPRHTVVYAPKVKHADRKHTPPPVGKGFFAWIKPVLRTREPDLVDCIGLDAIIFLRFTKMCRNIFIFISIIGCGVMIPLNISQSVNTNNVNTFATMTPLYVNSKAIWSQVLCAWGFDIIVAFFLWRNYKAVLALRRRYFESSDYQRSLHARTLMVFSTTFHFAES
;
A
#
# COMPACT_ATOMS: atom_id res chain seq x y z
N MET A 1 -0.09 52.35 -36.68
CA MET A 1 0.38 51.09 -36.05
C MET A 1 1.19 51.48 -34.83
N ASN A 2 0.76 51.09 -33.61
CA ASN A 2 1.22 51.70 -32.36
C ASN A 2 2.50 51.02 -31.83
N LEU A 3 3.64 51.73 -31.88
CA LEU A 3 4.97 51.25 -31.48
C LEU A 3 5.07 50.86 -30.00
N ASN A 4 4.28 51.46 -29.10
CA ASN A 4 4.29 51.15 -27.67
C ASN A 4 3.65 49.79 -27.35
N ALA A 5 2.77 49.29 -28.23
CA ALA A 5 2.13 47.99 -28.04
C ALA A 5 3.07 46.81 -28.36
N LEU A 6 4.11 47.03 -29.18
CA LEU A 6 5.13 46.03 -29.50
C LEU A 6 6.10 45.84 -28.32
N GLY A 7 6.74 46.91 -27.82
CA GLY A 7 7.68 46.80 -26.70
C GLY A 7 7.07 46.27 -25.39
N ARG A 8 5.78 46.54 -25.13
CA ARG A 8 5.05 45.99 -23.98
C ARG A 8 4.71 44.50 -24.14
N ARG A 9 4.53 44.01 -25.37
CA ARG A 9 4.37 42.57 -25.65
C ARG A 9 5.71 41.86 -25.48
N ASP A 10 6.79 42.43 -26.01
CA ASP A 10 8.12 41.84 -25.92
C ASP A 10 8.59 41.67 -24.46
N GLY A 11 8.42 42.69 -23.62
CA GLY A 11 8.76 42.59 -22.19
C GLY A 11 7.85 41.65 -21.38
N ALA A 12 6.57 41.54 -21.76
CA ALA A 12 5.66 40.59 -21.12
C ALA A 12 5.98 39.13 -21.51
N GLU A 13 6.28 38.89 -22.78
CA GLU A 13 6.74 37.59 -23.28
C GLU A 13 8.08 37.19 -22.63
N GLU A 14 9.02 38.13 -22.49
CA GLU A 14 10.31 37.89 -21.81
C GLU A 14 10.11 37.52 -20.34
N PHE A 15 9.26 38.27 -19.61
CA PHE A 15 8.92 37.95 -18.23
C PHE A 15 8.24 36.58 -18.09
N LEU A 16 7.29 36.25 -18.98
CA LEU A 16 6.66 34.92 -19.01
C LEU A 16 7.67 33.81 -19.29
N THR A 17 8.64 34.06 -20.17
CA THR A 17 9.72 33.12 -20.49
C THR A 17 10.64 32.91 -19.29
N LEU A 18 11.00 33.98 -18.59
CA LEU A 18 11.80 33.93 -17.36
C LEU A 18 11.08 33.22 -16.21
N LEU A 19 9.76 33.34 -16.12
CA LEU A 19 8.97 32.53 -15.18
C LEU A 19 8.92 31.07 -15.63
N GLN A 20 8.81 30.78 -16.92
CA GLN A 20 8.67 29.41 -17.43
C GLN A 20 9.97 28.59 -17.37
N ASN A 21 11.13 29.22 -17.58
CA ASN A 21 12.45 28.58 -17.58
C ASN A 21 12.83 27.85 -16.28
N PRO A 22 12.68 28.42 -15.07
CA PRO A 22 12.97 27.72 -13.82
C PRO A 22 12.04 26.52 -13.62
N PHE A 23 10.77 26.59 -14.04
CA PHE A 23 9.85 25.46 -13.96
C PHE A 23 10.20 24.34 -14.95
N LYS A 24 10.59 24.66 -16.18
CA LYS A 24 11.09 23.65 -17.15
C LYS A 24 12.37 22.98 -16.65
N SER A 25 13.30 23.77 -16.12
CA SER A 25 14.57 23.30 -15.58
C SER A 25 14.35 22.38 -14.37
N ALA A 26 13.50 22.78 -13.42
CA ALA A 26 13.14 21.99 -12.24
C ALA A 26 12.59 20.59 -12.59
N VAL A 27 11.73 20.50 -13.62
CA VAL A 27 11.17 19.22 -14.09
C VAL A 27 12.24 18.30 -14.68
N SER A 28 13.26 18.84 -15.34
CA SER A 28 14.36 18.04 -15.91
C SER A 28 15.34 17.52 -14.84
N PHE A 29 15.63 18.33 -13.81
CA PHE A 29 16.40 17.87 -12.65
C PHE A 29 15.67 16.79 -11.86
N GLN A 30 14.33 16.89 -11.78
CA GLN A 30 13.51 15.92 -11.07
C GLN A 30 13.61 14.52 -11.68
N THR A 31 13.73 14.37 -13.00
CA THR A 31 13.81 13.03 -13.61
C THR A 31 15.08 12.26 -13.22
N ASN A 32 16.23 12.92 -13.19
CA ASN A 32 17.48 12.29 -12.77
C ASN A 32 17.47 11.98 -11.26
N ALA A 33 16.89 12.87 -10.46
CA ALA A 33 16.72 12.66 -9.01
C ALA A 33 15.78 11.48 -8.70
N VAL A 34 14.70 11.30 -9.48
CA VAL A 34 13.79 10.15 -9.35
C VAL A 34 14.53 8.85 -9.63
N TRP A 35 15.34 8.77 -10.69
CA TRP A 35 16.12 7.57 -10.99
C TRP A 35 17.19 7.28 -9.92
N ALA A 36 17.90 8.32 -9.45
CA ALA A 36 18.91 8.16 -8.40
C ALA A 36 18.29 7.72 -7.06
N SER A 37 17.16 8.30 -6.66
CA SER A 37 16.44 7.92 -5.44
C SER A 37 15.82 6.53 -5.54
N LEU A 38 15.29 6.15 -6.71
CA LEU A 38 14.78 4.80 -6.97
C LEU A 38 15.91 3.77 -6.91
N ALA A 39 17.05 4.04 -7.54
CA ALA A 39 18.20 3.14 -7.55
C ALA A 39 18.78 2.93 -6.15
N THR A 40 18.93 4.00 -5.37
CA THR A 40 19.46 3.92 -3.99
C THR A 40 18.50 3.21 -3.05
N SER A 41 17.20 3.53 -3.09
CA SER A 41 16.20 2.87 -2.25
C SER A 41 15.99 1.39 -2.62
N ALA A 42 15.91 1.07 -3.91
CA ALA A 42 15.81 -0.31 -4.38
C ALA A 42 17.09 -1.11 -4.06
N GLY A 43 18.26 -0.51 -4.28
CA GLY A 43 19.55 -1.10 -3.94
C GLY A 43 19.67 -1.41 -2.45
N LEU A 44 19.33 -0.45 -1.59
CA LEU A 44 19.32 -0.65 -0.13
C LEU A 44 18.32 -1.73 0.28
N SER A 45 17.13 -1.75 -0.32
CA SER A 45 16.10 -2.76 -0.02
C SER A 45 16.56 -4.16 -0.41
N VAL A 46 17.19 -4.33 -1.58
CA VAL A 46 17.75 -5.61 -2.02
C VAL A 46 18.91 -6.02 -1.14
N LEU A 47 19.80 -5.09 -0.78
CA LEU A 47 20.93 -5.36 0.11
C LEU A 47 20.46 -5.84 1.48
N LEU A 48 19.47 -5.17 2.08
CA LEU A 48 18.87 -5.58 3.35
C LEU A 48 18.15 -6.92 3.23
N ALA A 49 17.44 -7.18 2.12
CA ALA A 49 16.78 -8.46 1.87
C ALA A 49 17.79 -9.61 1.74
N VAL A 50 18.91 -9.39 1.06
CA VAL A 50 20.01 -10.36 0.93
C VAL A 50 20.69 -10.57 2.28
N LEU A 51 20.98 -9.51 3.03
CA LEU A 51 21.56 -9.57 4.37
C LEU A 51 20.65 -10.36 5.31
N PHE A 52 19.36 -10.05 5.32
CA PHE A 52 18.34 -10.79 6.08
C PHE A 52 18.27 -12.26 5.65
N SER A 53 18.29 -12.53 4.34
CA SER A 53 18.29 -13.89 3.81
C SER A 53 19.54 -14.69 4.20
N LEU A 54 20.68 -14.03 4.43
CA LEU A 54 21.93 -14.65 4.87
C LEU A 54 22.01 -14.82 6.40
N PHE A 55 21.39 -13.93 7.16
CA PHE A 55 21.38 -13.94 8.63
C PHE A 55 20.32 -14.88 9.20
N ARG A 56 19.15 -14.98 8.55
CA ARG A 56 18.02 -15.82 8.99
C ARG A 56 18.37 -17.31 9.18
N PRO A 57 19.16 -17.96 8.30
CA PRO A 57 19.57 -19.35 8.50
C PRO A 57 20.58 -19.55 9.64
N ARG A 58 21.34 -18.50 10.01
CA ARG A 58 22.41 -18.58 11.03
C ARG A 58 21.92 -18.35 12.46
N HIS A 59 20.82 -17.63 12.67
CA HIS A 59 20.28 -17.33 14.02
C HIS A 59 18.82 -17.81 14.21
N THR A 60 18.54 -19.09 13.97
CA THR A 60 17.21 -19.71 14.16
C THR A 60 16.71 -19.69 15.61
N VAL A 61 17.59 -19.54 16.60
CA VAL A 61 17.23 -19.49 18.04
C VAL A 61 16.47 -18.21 18.41
N VAL A 62 16.75 -17.09 17.77
CA VAL A 62 16.08 -15.80 18.02
C VAL A 62 14.83 -15.64 17.14
N TYR A 63 14.86 -16.17 15.91
CA TYR A 63 13.78 -15.98 14.92
C TYR A 63 12.72 -17.08 14.91
N ALA A 64 12.94 -18.22 15.58
CA ALA A 64 11.99 -19.33 15.64
C ALA A 64 11.78 -19.94 17.05
N PRO A 65 11.67 -19.15 18.15
CA PRO A 65 11.47 -19.71 19.49
C PRO A 65 10.12 -20.44 19.63
N LYS A 66 9.09 -19.99 18.89
CA LYS A 66 7.76 -20.61 18.84
C LYS A 66 7.73 -21.97 18.12
N VAL A 67 8.73 -22.31 17.31
CA VAL A 67 8.79 -23.61 16.63
C VAL A 67 9.36 -24.69 17.57
N LYS A 68 10.08 -24.28 18.62
CA LYS A 68 10.73 -25.18 19.59
C LYS A 68 9.83 -25.54 20.79
N HIS A 69 8.81 -24.73 21.07
CA HIS A 69 7.86 -24.91 22.18
C HIS A 69 6.40 -25.06 21.75
N ALA A 70 6.11 -25.07 20.44
CA ALA A 70 4.75 -25.33 19.96
C ALA A 70 4.45 -26.84 20.03
N ASP A 71 3.31 -27.17 20.62
CA ASP A 71 2.76 -28.51 20.68
C ASP A 71 2.68 -29.12 19.26
N ARG A 72 2.93 -30.41 19.13
CA ARG A 72 3.12 -31.12 17.84
C ARG A 72 1.91 -31.03 16.87
N LYS A 73 0.80 -30.47 17.35
CA LYS A 73 -0.47 -30.21 16.64
C LYS A 73 -0.54 -28.81 15.98
N HIS A 74 0.35 -27.89 16.36
CA HIS A 74 0.35 -26.46 15.95
C HIS A 74 1.64 -26.04 15.22
N THR A 75 2.39 -27.00 14.67
CA THR A 75 3.66 -26.70 14.01
C THR A 75 3.41 -26.19 12.59
N PRO A 76 3.83 -24.95 12.25
CA PRO A 76 3.71 -24.46 10.89
C PRO A 76 4.59 -25.32 9.95
N PRO A 77 4.17 -25.55 8.69
CA PRO A 77 4.92 -26.34 7.73
C PRO A 77 6.34 -25.78 7.55
N PRO A 78 7.36 -26.65 7.43
CA PRO A 78 8.75 -26.22 7.42
C PRO A 78 9.02 -25.30 6.23
N VAL A 79 9.52 -24.09 6.51
CA VAL A 79 10.06 -23.19 5.48
C VAL A 79 11.30 -23.83 4.87
N GLY A 80 11.33 -23.99 3.55
CA GLY A 80 12.46 -24.58 2.84
C GLY A 80 13.76 -23.80 3.08
N LYS A 81 14.90 -24.51 3.08
CA LYS A 81 16.24 -23.97 3.38
C LYS A 81 16.85 -23.07 2.28
N GLY A 82 16.10 -22.74 1.22
CA GLY A 82 16.60 -21.91 0.10
C GLY A 82 16.46 -20.40 0.33
N PHE A 83 17.33 -19.60 -0.31
CA PHE A 83 17.39 -18.13 -0.21
C PHE A 83 16.04 -17.41 -0.47
N PHE A 84 15.24 -17.89 -1.41
CA PHE A 84 13.87 -17.39 -1.68
C PHE A 84 12.77 -18.39 -1.31
N ALA A 85 13.14 -19.52 -0.68
CA ALA A 85 12.20 -20.59 -0.34
C ALA A 85 11.24 -20.20 0.80
N TRP A 86 11.37 -18.99 1.35
CA TRP A 86 10.44 -18.40 2.33
C TRP A 86 9.31 -17.61 1.67
N ILE A 87 9.51 -17.06 0.48
CA ILE A 87 8.51 -16.27 -0.25
C ILE A 87 7.35 -17.17 -0.71
N LYS A 88 7.68 -18.34 -1.27
CA LYS A 88 6.71 -19.28 -1.84
C LYS A 88 5.75 -19.86 -0.77
N PRO A 89 6.20 -20.31 0.41
CA PRO A 89 5.32 -20.67 1.52
C PRO A 89 4.47 -19.47 1.97
N VAL A 90 5.06 -18.30 2.21
CA VAL A 90 4.29 -17.12 2.67
C VAL A 90 3.17 -16.72 1.70
N LEU A 91 3.39 -16.88 0.39
CA LEU A 91 2.37 -16.63 -0.63
C LEU A 91 1.35 -17.77 -0.79
N ARG A 92 1.76 -19.04 -0.60
CA ARG A 92 0.96 -20.23 -0.92
C ARG A 92 0.26 -20.85 0.30
N THR A 93 0.68 -20.53 1.53
CA THR A 93 0.12 -21.15 2.74
C THR A 93 -1.37 -20.85 2.86
N ARG A 94 -2.15 -21.94 2.98
CA ARG A 94 -3.61 -21.95 3.09
C ARG A 94 -4.04 -21.38 4.44
N GLU A 95 -5.04 -20.52 4.40
CA GLU A 95 -5.59 -19.81 5.55
C GLU A 95 -6.16 -20.70 6.67
N PRO A 96 -6.79 -21.88 6.44
CA PRO A 96 -7.34 -22.68 7.54
C PRO A 96 -6.31 -23.26 8.50
N ASP A 97 -5.20 -23.82 8.01
CA ASP A 97 -4.17 -24.46 8.86
C ASP A 97 -3.36 -23.43 9.70
N LEU A 98 -3.48 -22.15 9.33
CA LEU A 98 -2.73 -21.05 9.90
C LEU A 98 -3.46 -20.39 11.09
N VAL A 99 -4.79 -20.54 11.17
CA VAL A 99 -5.62 -20.01 12.26
C VAL A 99 -5.22 -20.62 13.59
N ASP A 100 -5.02 -21.93 13.61
CA ASP A 100 -4.66 -22.65 14.82
C ASP A 100 -3.24 -22.25 15.27
N CYS A 101 -2.28 -22.16 14.34
CA CYS A 101 -0.86 -21.97 14.67
C CYS A 101 -0.46 -20.54 15.13
N ILE A 102 -1.11 -19.49 14.61
CA ILE A 102 -0.64 -18.09 14.76
C ILE A 102 -1.66 -17.19 15.49
N GLY A 103 -2.89 -17.67 15.69
CA GLY A 103 -3.97 -16.93 16.34
C GLY A 103 -4.76 -16.01 15.41
N LEU A 104 -5.93 -15.58 15.88
CA LEU A 104 -6.92 -14.84 15.09
C LEU A 104 -6.38 -13.49 14.57
N ASP A 105 -5.71 -12.73 15.42
CA ASP A 105 -5.24 -11.37 15.11
C ASP A 105 -4.18 -11.36 14.00
N ALA A 106 -3.21 -12.28 14.06
CA ALA A 106 -2.18 -12.44 13.03
C ALA A 106 -2.80 -12.79 11.66
N ILE A 107 -3.87 -13.56 11.63
CA ILE A 107 -4.60 -13.89 10.39
C ILE A 107 -5.34 -12.68 9.84
N ILE A 108 -5.96 -11.88 10.70
CA ILE A 108 -6.61 -10.63 10.29
C ILE A 108 -5.58 -9.69 9.66
N PHE A 109 -4.42 -9.52 10.30
CA PHE A 109 -3.32 -8.73 9.75
C PHE A 109 -2.84 -9.25 8.39
N LEU A 110 -2.59 -10.56 8.25
CA LEU A 110 -2.18 -11.16 6.97
C LEU A 110 -3.22 -10.98 5.86
N ARG A 111 -4.52 -11.14 6.19
CA ARG A 111 -5.62 -10.89 5.24
C ARG A 111 -5.66 -9.43 4.82
N PHE A 112 -5.51 -8.51 5.76
CA PHE A 112 -5.44 -7.07 5.49
C PHE A 112 -4.27 -6.74 4.57
N THR A 113 -3.06 -7.22 4.86
CA THR A 113 -1.88 -7.01 3.99
C THR A 113 -2.09 -7.59 2.58
N LYS A 114 -2.66 -8.79 2.46
CA LYS A 114 -2.97 -9.41 1.16
C LYS A 114 -3.97 -8.57 0.37
N MET A 115 -4.99 -8.03 1.04
CA MET A 115 -5.98 -7.14 0.42
C MET A 115 -5.33 -5.86 -0.07
N CYS A 116 -4.56 -5.16 0.77
CA CYS A 116 -3.86 -3.92 0.39
C CYS A 116 -2.98 -4.15 -0.83
N ARG A 117 -2.17 -5.22 -0.83
CA ARG A 117 -1.34 -5.58 -1.99
C ARG A 117 -2.18 -5.75 -3.26
N ASN A 118 -3.31 -6.44 -3.17
CA ASN A 118 -4.17 -6.68 -4.32
C ASN A 118 -4.79 -5.37 -4.83
N ILE A 119 -5.27 -4.51 -3.94
CA ILE A 119 -5.80 -3.18 -4.29
C ILE A 119 -4.72 -2.35 -5.01
N PHE A 120 -3.51 -2.27 -4.47
CA PHE A 120 -2.42 -1.54 -5.11
C PHE A 120 -2.08 -2.07 -6.50
N ILE A 121 -2.09 -3.40 -6.70
CA ILE A 121 -1.84 -3.98 -8.03
C ILE A 121 -2.96 -3.60 -9.01
N PHE A 122 -4.23 -3.75 -8.62
CA PHE A 122 -5.36 -3.39 -9.49
C PHE A 122 -5.39 -1.91 -9.84
N ILE A 123 -5.20 -1.03 -8.85
CA ILE A 123 -5.13 0.42 -9.06
C ILE A 123 -3.90 0.77 -9.90
N SER A 124 -2.74 0.13 -9.69
CA SER A 124 -1.54 0.40 -10.48
C SER A 124 -1.73 -0.01 -11.95
N ILE A 125 -2.35 -1.16 -12.23
CA ILE A 125 -2.64 -1.60 -13.60
C ILE A 125 -3.58 -0.61 -14.29
N ILE A 126 -4.66 -0.21 -13.61
CA ILE A 126 -5.64 0.71 -14.18
C ILE A 126 -5.06 2.14 -14.28
N GLY A 127 -4.32 2.59 -13.28
CA GLY A 127 -3.64 3.88 -13.28
C GLY A 127 -2.61 3.99 -14.40
N CYS A 128 -1.70 3.02 -14.51
CA CYS A 128 -0.72 3.01 -15.59
C CYS A 128 -1.35 2.74 -16.96
N GLY A 129 -2.34 1.85 -17.03
CA GLY A 129 -2.93 1.40 -18.29
C GLY A 129 -4.03 2.31 -18.84
N VAL A 130 -4.70 3.09 -18.00
CA VAL A 130 -5.81 3.97 -18.40
C VAL A 130 -5.45 5.44 -18.18
N MET A 131 -4.89 5.80 -17.02
CA MET A 131 -4.64 7.22 -16.69
C MET A 131 -3.51 7.82 -17.53
N ILE A 132 -2.43 7.08 -17.79
CA ILE A 132 -1.31 7.54 -18.64
C ILE A 132 -1.78 7.80 -20.08
N PRO A 133 -2.41 6.84 -20.80
CA PRO A 133 -2.83 7.09 -22.18
C PRO A 133 -3.95 8.13 -22.29
N LEU A 134 -4.86 8.21 -21.31
CA LEU A 134 -5.86 9.29 -21.27
C LEU A 134 -5.19 10.66 -21.19
N ASN A 135 -4.15 10.79 -20.38
CA ASN A 135 -3.43 12.04 -20.24
C ASN A 135 -2.66 12.41 -21.52
N ILE A 136 -1.95 11.44 -22.13
CA ILE A 136 -1.23 11.66 -23.39
C ILE A 136 -2.20 12.04 -24.52
N SER A 137 -3.34 11.36 -24.64
CA SER A 137 -4.34 11.63 -25.69
C SER A 137 -4.99 13.01 -25.57
N GLN A 138 -5.01 13.60 -24.37
CA GLN A 138 -5.64 14.90 -24.11
C GLN A 138 -4.62 16.02 -23.87
N SER A 139 -3.32 15.72 -24.03
CA SER A 139 -2.22 16.66 -23.90
C SER A 139 -2.09 17.54 -25.14
N VAL A 140 -1.94 18.85 -24.91
CA VAL A 140 -1.73 19.84 -25.97
C VAL A 140 -0.24 20.21 -26.01
N ASN A 141 0.41 20.06 -27.18
CA ASN A 141 1.85 20.29 -27.44
C ASN A 141 2.83 19.27 -26.81
N THR A 142 2.95 18.09 -27.41
CA THR A 142 3.86 17.00 -27.01
C THR A 142 5.31 17.11 -27.53
N ASN A 143 5.63 18.11 -28.36
CA ASN A 143 6.87 18.11 -29.15
C ASN A 143 8.17 18.40 -28.36
N ASN A 144 8.10 18.86 -27.11
CA ASN A 144 9.31 19.26 -26.36
C ASN A 144 9.13 19.21 -24.83
N VAL A 145 8.25 18.32 -24.35
CA VAL A 145 7.92 18.18 -22.92
C VAL A 145 8.42 16.85 -22.39
N ASN A 146 8.98 16.88 -21.17
CA ASN A 146 9.56 15.71 -20.52
C ASN A 146 8.50 14.60 -20.35
N THR A 147 8.85 13.32 -20.62
CA THR A 147 7.90 12.20 -20.63
C THR A 147 7.14 12.04 -19.30
N PHE A 148 7.77 12.37 -18.19
CA PHE A 148 7.14 12.37 -16.86
C PHE A 148 6.13 13.50 -16.67
N ALA A 149 6.34 14.64 -17.32
CA ALA A 149 5.43 15.78 -17.28
C ALA A 149 4.16 15.52 -18.10
N THR A 150 4.27 14.79 -19.22
CA THR A 150 3.12 14.34 -20.03
C THR A 150 2.29 13.25 -19.34
N MET A 151 2.84 12.55 -18.35
CA MET A 151 2.11 11.59 -17.52
C MET A 151 1.28 12.27 -16.42
N THR A 152 1.52 13.56 -16.15
CA THR A 152 0.83 14.36 -15.13
C THR A 152 -0.23 15.29 -15.76
N PRO A 153 -1.37 15.60 -15.11
CA PRO A 153 -2.45 16.44 -15.67
C PRO A 153 -2.07 17.87 -16.12
N LEU A 154 -0.80 18.25 -16.06
CA LEU A 154 -0.33 19.62 -16.09
C LEU A 154 -0.61 20.34 -17.42
N TYR A 155 -0.68 19.59 -18.53
CA TYR A 155 -0.89 20.11 -19.89
C TYR A 155 -2.22 19.66 -20.51
N VAL A 156 -3.18 19.32 -19.65
CA VAL A 156 -4.47 18.73 -20.06
C VAL A 156 -5.51 19.81 -20.32
N ASN A 157 -6.27 19.66 -21.41
CA ASN A 157 -7.35 20.57 -21.80
C ASN A 157 -8.47 20.61 -20.73
N SER A 158 -9.19 21.72 -20.58
CA SER A 158 -10.27 21.88 -19.57
C SER A 158 -11.36 20.80 -19.67
N LYS A 159 -11.66 20.31 -20.88
CA LYS A 159 -12.64 19.20 -21.09
C LYS A 159 -12.15 17.86 -20.54
N ALA A 160 -10.84 17.68 -20.40
CA ALA A 160 -10.19 16.46 -20.00
C ALA A 160 -10.02 16.34 -18.47
N ILE A 161 -10.30 17.40 -17.70
CA ILE A 161 -10.32 17.31 -16.23
C ILE A 161 -11.48 16.41 -15.75
N TRP A 162 -12.61 16.41 -16.45
CA TRP A 162 -13.76 15.55 -16.12
C TRP A 162 -13.46 14.05 -16.29
N SER A 163 -12.56 13.67 -17.21
CA SER A 163 -12.17 12.26 -17.38
C SER A 163 -11.39 11.74 -16.15
N GLN A 164 -10.59 12.60 -15.52
CA GLN A 164 -9.85 12.28 -14.30
C GLN A 164 -10.78 12.11 -13.10
N VAL A 165 -11.84 12.92 -13.01
CA VAL A 165 -12.88 12.75 -11.98
C VAL A 165 -13.57 11.40 -12.13
N LEU A 166 -13.97 11.02 -13.35
CA LEU A 166 -14.58 9.71 -13.59
C LEU A 166 -13.64 8.54 -13.24
N CYS A 167 -12.36 8.66 -13.58
CA CYS A 167 -11.35 7.67 -13.18
C CYS A 167 -11.19 7.57 -11.65
N ALA A 168 -11.20 8.70 -10.95
CA ALA A 168 -11.12 8.73 -9.48
C ALA A 168 -12.30 8.00 -8.84
N TRP A 169 -13.52 8.27 -9.30
CA TRP A 169 -14.71 7.54 -8.85
C TRP A 169 -14.61 6.03 -9.14
N GLY A 170 -14.03 5.66 -10.29
CA GLY A 170 -13.73 4.27 -10.62
C GLY A 170 -12.79 3.62 -9.60
N PHE A 171 -11.71 4.30 -9.20
CA PHE A 171 -10.81 3.82 -8.16
C PHE A 171 -11.51 3.66 -6.81
N ASP A 172 -12.31 4.64 -6.40
CA ASP A 172 -13.04 4.58 -5.14
C ASP A 172 -13.99 3.39 -5.08
N ILE A 173 -14.72 3.11 -6.16
CA ILE A 173 -15.60 1.94 -6.27
C ILE A 173 -14.81 0.64 -6.14
N ILE A 174 -13.65 0.53 -6.80
CA ILE A 174 -12.79 -0.65 -6.72
C ILE A 174 -12.29 -0.87 -5.28
N VAL A 175 -11.81 0.20 -4.63
CA VAL A 175 -11.35 0.14 -3.24
C VAL A 175 -12.50 -0.27 -2.31
N ALA A 176 -13.66 0.37 -2.44
CA ALA A 176 -14.85 0.06 -1.65
C ALA A 176 -15.29 -1.40 -1.83
N PHE A 177 -15.26 -1.92 -3.06
CA PHE A 177 -15.58 -3.32 -3.36
C PHE A 177 -14.62 -4.30 -2.67
N PHE A 178 -13.30 -4.07 -2.77
CA PHE A 178 -12.31 -4.91 -2.10
C PHE A 178 -12.42 -4.85 -0.57
N LEU A 179 -12.66 -3.64 -0.04
CA LEU A 179 -12.84 -3.41 1.39
C LEU A 179 -14.08 -4.14 1.91
N TRP A 180 -15.20 -4.05 1.21
CA TRP A 180 -16.44 -4.74 1.55
C TRP A 180 -16.27 -6.26 1.54
N ARG A 181 -15.59 -6.80 0.52
CA ARG A 181 -15.31 -8.24 0.43
C ARG A 181 -14.45 -8.73 1.60
N ASN A 182 -13.43 -7.97 1.98
CA ASN A 182 -12.58 -8.29 3.12
C ASN A 182 -13.35 -8.18 4.44
N TYR A 183 -14.13 -7.11 4.62
CA TYR A 183 -14.93 -6.88 5.80
C TYR A 183 -15.91 -8.03 6.07
N LYS A 184 -16.64 -8.50 5.04
CA LYS A 184 -17.52 -9.67 5.18
C LYS A 184 -16.76 -10.94 5.57
N ALA A 185 -15.57 -11.16 5.00
CA ALA A 185 -14.75 -12.32 5.33
C ALA A 185 -14.22 -12.26 6.78
N VAL A 186 -13.79 -11.09 7.24
CA VAL A 186 -13.35 -10.86 8.63
C VAL A 186 -14.52 -11.04 9.60
N LEU A 187 -15.71 -10.54 9.26
CA LEU A 187 -16.90 -10.73 10.08
C LEU A 187 -17.28 -12.22 10.20
N ALA A 188 -17.22 -12.97 9.10
CA ALA A 188 -17.47 -14.40 9.10
C ALA A 188 -16.44 -15.17 9.97
N LEU A 189 -15.16 -14.77 9.89
CA LEU A 189 -14.10 -15.36 10.71
C LEU A 189 -14.32 -15.05 12.20
N ARG A 190 -14.67 -13.81 12.52
CA ARG A 190 -14.98 -13.37 13.89
C ARG A 190 -16.14 -14.15 14.50
N ARG A 191 -17.22 -14.38 13.74
CA ARG A 191 -18.35 -15.21 14.20
C ARG A 191 -17.92 -16.65 14.50
N ARG A 192 -17.22 -17.29 13.57
CA ARG A 192 -16.70 -18.66 13.75
C ARG A 192 -15.77 -18.78 14.97
N TYR A 193 -14.98 -17.75 15.25
CA TYR A 193 -14.10 -17.72 16.42
C TYR A 193 -14.90 -17.71 17.74
N PHE A 194 -15.92 -16.85 17.85
CA PHE A 194 -16.79 -16.79 19.03
C PHE A 194 -17.64 -18.05 19.24
N GLU A 195 -18.02 -18.72 18.15
CA GLU A 195 -18.76 -19.99 18.18
C GLU A 195 -17.87 -21.18 18.55
N SER A 196 -16.54 -21.05 18.49
CA SER A 196 -15.63 -22.14 18.84
C SER A 196 -15.70 -22.51 20.33
N SER A 197 -15.65 -23.81 20.63
CA SER A 197 -15.67 -24.32 22.01
C SER A 197 -14.47 -23.85 22.84
N ASP A 198 -13.35 -23.56 22.19
CA ASP A 198 -12.12 -23.11 22.85
C ASP A 198 -12.29 -21.70 23.41
N TYR A 199 -12.99 -20.82 22.69
CA TYR A 199 -13.32 -19.48 23.19
C TYR A 199 -14.35 -19.54 24.34
N GLN A 200 -15.43 -20.30 24.17
CA GLN A 200 -16.51 -20.41 25.18
C GLN A 200 -16.06 -21.07 26.50
N ARG A 201 -15.05 -21.94 26.45
CA ARG A 201 -14.45 -22.57 27.64
C ARG A 201 -13.31 -21.74 28.24
N SER A 202 -12.84 -20.71 27.56
CA SER A 202 -11.76 -19.86 28.05
C SER A 202 -12.18 -19.02 29.26
N LEU A 203 -11.22 -18.75 30.17
CA LEU A 203 -11.43 -17.90 31.34
C LEU A 203 -11.86 -16.48 30.95
N HIS A 204 -11.35 -15.97 29.83
CA HIS A 204 -11.68 -14.63 29.32
C HIS A 204 -13.14 -14.47 28.91
N ALA A 205 -13.84 -15.54 28.52
CA ALA A 205 -15.25 -15.50 28.19
C ALA A 205 -16.17 -15.56 29.43
N ARG A 206 -15.64 -15.97 30.59
CA ARG A 206 -16.40 -16.17 31.83
C ARG A 206 -16.14 -15.11 32.90
N THR A 207 -15.07 -14.34 32.76
CA THR A 207 -14.70 -13.28 33.70
C THR A 207 -15.18 -11.93 33.18
N LEU A 208 -15.99 -11.23 33.97
CA LEU A 208 -16.40 -9.84 33.70
C LEU A 208 -15.59 -8.89 34.59
N MET A 209 -15.08 -7.82 34.00
CA MET A 209 -14.37 -6.76 34.74
C MET A 209 -15.37 -5.67 35.13
N VAL A 210 -15.52 -5.42 36.43
CA VAL A 210 -16.38 -4.36 36.98
C VAL A 210 -15.50 -3.20 37.44
N PHE A 211 -15.66 -2.03 36.84
CA PHE A 211 -14.80 -0.87 37.07
C PHE A 211 -15.32 0.11 38.13
N SER A 212 -16.61 0.06 38.49
CA SER A 212 -17.17 1.00 39.46
C SER A 212 -18.27 0.34 40.27
N THR A 213 -17.92 -0.16 41.45
CA THR A 213 -18.88 -0.39 42.53
C THR A 213 -18.93 0.87 43.39
N THR A 214 -20.06 1.58 43.36
CA THR A 214 -20.33 2.67 44.30
C THR A 214 -20.34 2.09 45.72
N PHE A 215 -19.34 2.42 46.53
CA PHE A 215 -19.31 2.06 47.95
C PHE A 215 -20.35 2.90 48.68
N HIS A 216 -21.55 2.35 48.87
CA HIS A 216 -22.46 2.86 49.88
C HIS A 216 -21.94 2.38 51.24
N PHE A 217 -21.35 3.30 52.02
CA PHE A 217 -21.11 3.11 53.44
C PHE A 217 -22.49 3.01 54.13
N ALA A 218 -22.97 1.80 54.33
CA ALA A 218 -24.05 1.51 55.24
C ALA A 218 -23.44 0.84 56.47
N GLU A 219 -23.00 1.65 57.43
CA GLU A 219 -22.83 1.19 58.80
C GLU A 219 -23.42 2.26 59.72
N SER A 220 -24.37 1.78 60.53
CA SER A 220 -25.27 2.49 61.46
C SER A 220 -24.59 2.93 62.74
#